data_AF-A0A7S1QRQ5-F1
#
_entry.id   AF-A0A7S1QRQ5-F1
#
_cell.length_a   1.000
_cell.length_b   1.000
_cell.length_c   1.000
_cell.angle_alpha   90.00
_cell.angle_beta   90.00
_cell.angle_gamma   90.00
#
_symmetry.space_group_name_H-M   'P 1'
#
loop_
_entity.id
_entity.type
_entity.pdbx_description
1 polymer ?
#
loop_
_entity_poly.entity_id
_entity_poly.type
_entity_poly.pdbx_seq_one_letter_code
_entity_poly.pdbx_strand_id
1 'polypeptide(L)'
;HCAIFEFIEGLPAMHALLPKWVMEDLDVEERELVRVRGVGLDLITYVKVQPHSVDFYQAVRDSGVEVQKLLTESLSRFSALTEDTAVPIEINGKTYSVQVVELRP
;
A
#
# COMPACT_ATOMS: atom_id res chain seq x y z
N HIS A 1 1.67 -6.75 4.95
CA HIS A 1 2.07 -7.84 4.04
C HIS A 1 2.56 -7.27 2.72
N CYS A 2 3.51 -7.91 2.03
CA CYS A 2 4.02 -7.45 0.74
C CYS A 2 4.43 -8.65 -0.14
N ALA A 3 4.52 -8.43 -1.46
CA ALA A 3 5.12 -9.39 -2.39
C ALA A 3 6.57 -9.00 -2.72
N ILE A 4 7.35 -10.01 -3.08
CA ILE A 4 8.67 -9.82 -3.67
C ILE A 4 8.48 -9.26 -5.08
N PHE A 5 9.04 -8.09 -5.34
CA PHE A 5 8.99 -7.46 -6.67
C PHE A 5 10.05 -8.05 -7.60
N GLU A 6 11.30 -8.07 -7.17
CA GLU A 6 12.42 -8.62 -7.94
C GLU A 6 13.54 -9.14 -7.02
N PHE A 7 14.43 -9.96 -7.59
CA PHE A 7 15.69 -10.35 -6.97
C PHE A 7 16.83 -9.58 -7.64
N ILE A 8 17.51 -8.72 -6.87
CA ILE A 8 18.52 -7.81 -7.40
C ILE A 8 19.91 -8.47 -7.32
N GLU A 9 20.59 -8.57 -8.46
CA GLU A 9 21.98 -9.03 -8.51
C GLU A 9 22.91 -8.06 -7.77
N GLY A 10 23.83 -8.59 -6.96
CA GLY A 10 24.79 -7.79 -6.20
C GLY A 10 24.27 -7.22 -4.87
N LEU A 11 22.99 -7.41 -4.54
CA LEU A 11 22.49 -7.12 -3.20
C LEU A 11 23.13 -8.09 -2.18
N PRO A 12 23.73 -7.61 -1.08
CA PRO A 12 24.38 -8.50 -0.12
C PRO A 12 23.38 -9.51 0.49
N ALA A 13 23.88 -10.68 0.87
CA ALA A 13 23.07 -11.69 1.54
C ALA A 13 22.37 -11.08 2.78
N MET A 14 21.14 -11.52 3.04
CA MET A 14 20.29 -11.03 4.14
C MET A 14 19.93 -9.52 4.10
N HIS A 15 20.01 -8.88 2.93
CA HIS A 15 19.51 -7.52 2.75
C HIS A 15 18.21 -7.55 1.92
N ALA A 16 17.30 -6.63 2.22
CA ALA A 16 16.10 -6.38 1.45
C ALA A 16 15.93 -4.88 1.26
N LEU A 17 15.47 -4.47 0.09
CA LEU A 17 15.07 -3.09 -0.17
C LEU A 17 13.58 -2.97 0.07
N LEU A 18 13.17 -2.00 0.88
CA LEU A 18 11.78 -1.71 1.18
C LEU A 18 11.43 -0.30 0.66
N PRO A 19 10.25 -0.10 0.07
CA PRO A 19 9.75 1.25 -0.17
C PRO A 19 9.65 2.02 1.15
N LYS A 20 9.94 3.33 1.12
CA LYS A 20 9.92 4.18 2.32
C LYS A 20 8.61 4.12 3.09
N TRP A 21 7.47 4.12 2.41
CA TRP A 21 6.15 4.04 3.05
C TRP A 21 5.94 2.72 3.81
N VAL A 22 6.54 1.61 3.36
CA VAL A 22 6.49 0.33 4.08
C VAL A 22 7.34 0.41 5.35
N MET A 23 8.48 1.08 5.28
CA MET A 23 9.33 1.30 6.47
C MET A 23 8.63 2.18 7.50
N GLU A 24 7.94 3.24 7.05
CA GLU A 24 7.15 4.13 7.90
C GLU A 24 5.97 3.39 8.57
N ASP A 25 5.25 2.53 7.82
CA ASP A 25 4.14 1.73 8.35
C ASP A 25 4.61 0.65 9.36
N LEU A 26 5.81 0.10 9.15
CA LEU A 26 6.42 -0.88 10.05
C LEU A 26 7.17 -0.26 11.24
N ASP A 27 7.33 1.08 11.26
CA ASP A 27 8.15 1.82 12.23
C ASP A 27 9.60 1.29 12.31
N VAL A 28 10.23 1.10 11.14
CA VAL A 28 11.61 0.61 11.03
C VAL A 28 12.52 1.59 10.32
N GLU A 29 13.77 1.66 10.75
CA GLU A 29 14.79 2.51 10.14
C GLU A 29 15.71 1.75 9.17
N GLU A 30 16.52 2.50 8.41
CA GLU A 30 17.54 1.89 7.56
C GLU A 30 18.50 1.02 8.39
N ARG A 31 18.80 -0.18 7.87
CA ARG A 31 19.69 -1.19 8.49
C ARG A 31 19.12 -1.84 9.75
N GLU A 32 17.85 -1.61 10.08
CA GLU A 32 17.18 -2.35 11.13
C GLU A 32 16.86 -3.79 10.69
N LEU A 33 16.88 -4.72 11.65
CA LEU A 33 16.60 -6.14 11.38
C LEU A 33 15.09 -6.37 11.29
N VAL A 34 14.64 -6.83 10.12
CA VAL A 34 13.25 -7.24 9.90
C VAL A 34 13.13 -8.76 9.78
N ARG A 35 11.99 -9.31 10.22
CA ARG A 35 11.69 -10.74 10.05
C ARG A 35 10.80 -10.94 8.82
N VAL A 36 11.29 -11.71 7.85
CA VAL A 36 10.53 -12.08 6.66
C VAL A 36 10.00 -13.51 6.78
N ARG A 37 8.74 -13.73 6.42
CA ARG A 37 8.10 -15.06 6.37
C ARG A 37 7.26 -15.17 5.10
N GLY A 38 7.37 -16.29 4.40
CA GLY A 38 6.45 -16.63 3.31
C GLY A 38 5.08 -17.05 3.85
N VAL A 39 4.01 -16.47 3.32
CA VAL A 39 2.61 -16.80 3.65
C VAL A 39 1.79 -16.86 2.36
N GLY A 40 0.77 -17.73 2.33
CA GLY A 40 -0.28 -17.69 1.32
C GLY A 40 -1.40 -16.77 1.78
N LEU A 41 -1.95 -15.96 0.89
CA LEU A 41 -3.07 -15.06 1.15
C LEU A 41 -4.21 -15.38 0.19
N ASP A 42 -5.44 -15.29 0.69
CA ASP A 42 -6.64 -15.39 -0.14
C ASP A 42 -6.81 -14.14 -1.01
N LEU A 43 -7.50 -14.30 -2.15
CA LEU A 43 -7.81 -13.17 -3.01
C LEU A 43 -8.82 -12.26 -2.32
N ILE A 44 -8.55 -10.96 -2.31
CA ILE A 44 -9.44 -9.95 -1.73
C ILE A 44 -10.63 -9.72 -2.68
N THR A 45 -11.86 -9.86 -2.20
CA THR A 45 -13.09 -9.53 -2.96
C THR A 45 -13.76 -8.24 -2.48
N TYR A 46 -13.42 -7.78 -1.28
CA TYR A 46 -13.95 -6.52 -0.74
C TYR A 46 -12.88 -5.77 0.06
N VAL A 47 -12.86 -4.45 -0.13
CA VAL A 47 -12.01 -3.50 0.58
C VAL A 47 -12.85 -2.33 1.05
N LYS A 48 -12.68 -1.96 2.31
CA LYS A 48 -13.13 -0.68 2.87
C LYS A 48 -11.93 0.15 3.25
N VAL A 49 -11.95 1.41 2.81
CA VAL A 49 -10.86 2.36 3.06
C VAL A 49 -11.36 3.67 3.66
N GLN A 50 -10.47 4.34 4.39
CA GLN A 50 -10.72 5.67 4.95
C GLN A 50 -9.52 6.60 4.70
N PRO A 51 -9.69 7.69 3.93
CA PRO A 51 -8.61 8.66 3.76
C PRO A 51 -8.31 9.41 5.06
N HIS A 52 -7.04 9.74 5.30
CA HIS A 52 -6.62 10.50 6.49
C HIS A 52 -6.92 12.00 6.39
N SER A 53 -7.20 12.52 5.19
CA SER A 53 -7.49 13.94 4.96
C SER A 53 -8.78 14.13 4.17
N VAL A 54 -9.56 15.15 4.56
CA VAL A 54 -10.77 15.57 3.85
C VAL A 54 -10.49 16.09 2.43
N ASP A 55 -9.27 16.56 2.17
CA ASP A 55 -8.81 17.00 0.85
C ASP A 55 -8.93 15.88 -0.19
N PHE A 56 -8.86 14.62 0.23
CA PHE A 56 -9.01 13.46 -0.64
C PHE A 56 -10.35 13.52 -1.39
N TYR A 57 -11.45 13.84 -0.70
CA TYR A 57 -12.76 13.91 -1.33
C TYR A 57 -12.85 15.02 -2.37
N GLN A 58 -12.17 16.15 -2.15
CA GLN A 58 -12.09 17.23 -3.12
C GLN A 58 -11.25 16.81 -4.33
N ALA A 59 -10.09 16.20 -4.09
CA ALA A 59 -9.22 15.70 -5.16
C ALA A 59 -9.91 14.66 -6.05
N VAL A 60 -10.68 13.74 -5.46
CA VAL A 60 -11.49 12.78 -6.22
C VAL A 60 -12.52 13.49 -7.08
N ARG A 61 -13.26 14.48 -6.52
CA ARG A 61 -14.23 15.27 -7.31
C ARG A 61 -13.57 15.98 -8.48
N ASP A 62 -12.42 16.62 -8.25
CA ASP A 62 -11.70 17.40 -9.26
C ASP A 62 -11.03 16.51 -10.33
N SER A 63 -10.74 15.25 -10.01
CA SER A 63 -10.20 14.29 -10.99
C SER A 63 -11.20 13.94 -12.10
N GLY A 64 -12.51 14.10 -11.86
CA GLY A 64 -13.55 13.71 -12.82
C GLY A 64 -13.67 12.20 -13.04
N VAL A 65 -12.96 11.38 -12.27
CA VAL A 65 -13.02 9.91 -12.32
C VAL A 65 -13.94 9.41 -11.22
N GLU A 66 -14.72 8.35 -11.52
CA GLU A 66 -15.52 7.67 -10.50
C GLU A 66 -14.63 7.10 -9.39
N VAL A 67 -14.98 7.39 -8.13
CA VAL A 67 -14.18 6.97 -6.96
C VAL A 67 -13.91 5.47 -6.92
N GLN A 68 -14.88 4.65 -7.32
CA GLN A 68 -14.73 3.20 -7.36
C GLN A 68 -13.64 2.76 -8.34
N LYS A 69 -13.63 3.36 -9.54
CA LYS A 69 -12.63 3.08 -10.57
C LYS A 69 -11.25 3.55 -10.12
N LEU A 70 -11.14 4.77 -9.60
CA LEU A 70 -9.90 5.33 -9.07
C LEU A 70 -9.29 4.44 -7.97
N LEU A 71 -10.12 4.03 -7.01
CA LEU A 71 -9.69 3.14 -5.93
C LEU A 71 -9.30 1.75 -6.46
N THR A 72 -10.07 1.18 -7.40
CA THR A 72 -9.76 -0.13 -7.98
C THR A 72 -8.42 -0.11 -8.73
N GLU A 73 -8.20 0.89 -9.58
CA GLU A 73 -6.94 1.06 -10.33
C GLU A 73 -5.75 1.36 -9.41
N SER A 74 -5.96 2.10 -8.32
CA SER A 74 -4.89 2.42 -7.36
C SER A 74 -4.54 1.22 -6.50
N LEU A 75 -5.55 0.56 -5.91
CA LEU A 75 -5.37 -0.55 -4.98
C LEU A 75 -4.88 -1.82 -5.68
N SER A 76 -5.25 -2.06 -6.94
CA SER A 76 -4.75 -3.19 -7.73
C SER A 76 -3.25 -3.17 -8.02
N ARG A 77 -2.57 -2.04 -7.79
CA ARG A 77 -1.10 -1.93 -7.87
C ARG A 77 -0.41 -2.60 -6.67
N PHE A 78 -1.13 -2.78 -5.57
CA PHE A 78 -0.61 -3.45 -4.39
C PHE A 78 -0.86 -4.95 -4.51
N SER A 79 0.18 -5.72 -4.21
CA SER A 79 0.12 -7.19 -4.26
C SER A 79 -0.62 -7.81 -3.07
N ALA A 80 -0.70 -7.07 -1.97
CA ALA A 80 -1.44 -7.44 -0.77
C ALA A 80 -1.88 -6.17 -0.05
N LEU A 81 -3.00 -6.25 0.67
CA LEU A 81 -3.45 -5.23 1.61
C LEU A 81 -3.49 -5.84 3.01
N THR A 82 -3.34 -5.02 4.03
CA THR A 82 -3.40 -5.46 5.43
C THR A 82 -4.32 -4.49 6.17
N GLU A 83 -5.28 -5.02 6.94
CA GLU A 83 -6.12 -4.18 7.81
C GLU A 83 -5.24 -3.39 8.78
N ASP A 84 -5.73 -2.22 9.18
CA ASP A 84 -5.02 -1.30 10.09
C ASP A 84 -3.70 -0.74 9.55
N THR A 85 -3.38 -0.93 8.27
CA THR A 85 -2.25 -0.26 7.58
C THR A 85 -2.72 0.87 6.66
N ALA A 86 -1.80 1.80 6.35
CA ALA A 86 -2.07 2.88 5.41
C ALA A 86 -1.37 2.64 4.06
N VAL A 87 -2.08 2.95 2.96
CA VAL A 87 -1.54 2.87 1.60
C VAL A 87 -1.59 4.23 0.90
N PRO A 88 -0.57 4.58 0.10
CA PRO A 88 -0.57 5.80 -0.68
C PRO A 88 -1.47 5.67 -1.91
N ILE A 89 -2.34 6.66 -2.13
CA ILE A 89 -3.13 6.81 -3.35
C ILE A 89 -2.77 8.13 -4.02
N GLU A 90 -2.35 8.06 -5.28
CA GLU A 90 -2.00 9.23 -6.07
C GLU A 90 -3.20 9.73 -6.89
N ILE A 91 -3.54 11.00 -6.74
CA ILE A 91 -4.61 11.66 -7.50
C ILE A 91 -4.06 12.98 -8.04
N ASN A 92 -4.05 13.15 -9.36
CA ASN A 92 -3.57 14.34 -10.05
C ASN A 92 -2.18 14.81 -9.58
N GLY A 93 -1.24 13.87 -9.36
CA GLY A 93 0.13 14.14 -8.92
C GLY A 93 0.28 14.48 -7.43
N LYS A 94 -0.79 14.43 -6.63
CA LYS A 94 -0.72 14.54 -5.17
C LYS A 94 -1.00 13.18 -4.53
N THR A 95 -0.14 12.79 -3.59
CA THR A 95 -0.29 11.53 -2.84
C THR A 95 -1.10 11.76 -1.57
N TYR A 96 -2.03 10.84 -1.30
CA TYR A 96 -2.88 10.83 -0.11
C TYR A 96 -2.69 9.53 0.64
N SER A 97 -2.55 9.61 1.96
CA SER A 97 -2.56 8.44 2.83
C SER A 97 -3.99 7.95 3.06
N VAL A 98 -4.22 6.67 2.84
CA VAL A 98 -5.53 6.03 2.95
C VAL A 98 -5.43 4.77 3.83
N GLN A 99 -6.18 4.76 4.93
CA GLN A 99 -6.27 3.64 5.85
C GLN A 99 -7.07 2.50 5.24
N VAL A 100 -6.56 1.26 5.33
CA VAL A 100 -7.34 0.04 5.10
C VAL A 100 -8.08 -0.30 6.39
N VAL A 101 -9.42 -0.27 6.33
CA VAL A 101 -10.30 -0.43 7.50
C VAL A 101 -10.85 -1.85 7.60
N GLU A 102 -11.16 -2.47 6.46
CA GLU A 102 -11.74 -3.81 6.42
C GLU A 102 -11.39 -4.49 5.10
N LEU A 103 -11.03 -5.77 5.19
CA LEU A 103 -10.76 -6.66 4.06
C LEU A 103 -11.65 -7.90 4.17
N ARG A 104 -12.17 -8.37 3.05
CA ARG A 104 -12.80 -9.70 2.98
C ARG A 104 -12.25 -10.48 1.79
N PRO A 105 -11.96 -11.78 1.98
CA PRO A 105 -11.73 -12.69 0.88
C PRO A 105 -13.03 -12.93 0.11
#